data_AF-A0A5C8PSV3-F1
#
_entry.id   AF-A0A5C8PSV3-F1
#
_cell.length_a   1.000
_cell.length_b   1.000
_cell.length_c   1.000
_cell.angle_alpha   90.00
_cell.angle_beta   90.00
_cell.angle_gamma   90.00
#
_symmetry.space_group_name_H-M   'P 1'
#
loop_
_entity.id
_entity.type
_entity.pdbx_description
1 polymer ?
#
loop_
_entity_poly.entity_id
_entity_poly.type
_entity_poly.pdbx_seq_one_letter_code
_entity_poly.pdbx_strand_id
1 'polypeptide(L)'
;MPAFIQDLERQAQSAARLEADFRIQARDRLAQLEAARVGAYRRLNLLKGLAAAITAIEDDAAAVAAGVDHACARTGWSEADAAYAEVRGRLVPVAAAVRAADRPPAATQSPPSPQAPVLAFASFEAWYRARFDADFLSLMTSDAPAFQSVVDF
;
A
#
# COMPACT_ATOMS: atom_id res chain seq x y z
N MET A 1 35.15 -41.61 -23.25
CA MET A 1 33.87 -41.80 -22.53
C MET A 1 32.78 -42.13 -23.56
N PRO A 2 31.82 -43.03 -23.28
CA PRO A 2 30.76 -43.37 -24.23
C PRO A 2 29.87 -42.17 -24.56
N ALA A 3 29.38 -42.07 -25.80
CA ALA A 3 28.55 -40.95 -26.27
C ALA A 3 27.28 -40.75 -25.42
N PHE A 4 26.62 -41.84 -25.02
CA PHE A 4 25.41 -41.75 -24.19
C PHE A 4 25.67 -41.12 -22.81
N ILE A 5 26.87 -41.28 -22.24
CA ILE A 5 27.22 -40.63 -20.97
C ILE A 5 27.42 -39.13 -21.17
N GLN A 6 28.04 -38.70 -22.27
CA GLN A 6 28.17 -37.27 -22.61
C GLN A 6 26.80 -36.61 -22.81
N ASP A 7 25.84 -37.34 -23.39
CA ASP A 7 24.46 -36.86 -23.55
C ASP A 7 23.75 -36.71 -22.19
N LEU A 8 23.89 -37.69 -21.30
CA LEU A 8 23.35 -37.62 -19.93
C LEU A 8 23.99 -36.48 -19.13
N GLU A 9 25.29 -36.25 -19.26
CA GLU A 9 25.97 -35.12 -18.60
C GLU A 9 25.45 -33.77 -19.10
N ARG A 10 25.26 -33.62 -20.42
CA ARG A 10 24.67 -32.40 -21.00
C ARG A 10 23.24 -32.19 -20.50
N GLN A 11 22.44 -33.26 -20.42
CA GLN A 11 21.09 -33.19 -19.88
C GLN A 11 21.08 -32.80 -18.40
N ALA A 12 21.95 -33.41 -17.58
CA ALA A 12 22.07 -33.10 -16.15
C ALA A 12 22.50 -31.64 -15.93
N GLN A 13 23.48 -31.15 -16.70
CA GLN A 13 23.92 -29.76 -16.63
C GLN A 13 22.83 -28.78 -17.09
N SER A 14 22.09 -29.14 -18.14
CA SER A 14 20.94 -28.35 -18.61
C SER A 14 19.85 -28.28 -17.55
N ALA A 15 19.48 -29.42 -16.94
CA ALA A 15 18.49 -29.49 -15.87
C ALA A 15 18.92 -28.64 -14.66
N ALA A 16 20.18 -28.73 -14.24
CA ALA A 16 20.70 -27.93 -13.13
C ALA A 16 20.64 -26.41 -13.40
N ARG A 17 20.91 -25.98 -14.64
CA ARG A 17 20.79 -24.57 -15.04
C ARG A 17 19.33 -24.11 -15.02
N LEU A 18 18.42 -24.90 -15.61
CA LEU A 18 16.99 -24.59 -15.62
C LEU A 18 16.42 -24.48 -14.21
N GLU A 19 16.84 -25.37 -13.30
CA GLU A 19 16.43 -25.30 -11.90
C GLU A 19 16.98 -24.04 -11.21
N ALA A 20 18.25 -23.69 -11.42
CA ALA A 20 18.85 -22.49 -10.85
C ALA A 20 18.14 -21.22 -11.33
N ASP A 21 17.86 -21.13 -12.62
CA ASP A 21 17.13 -20.01 -13.22
C ASP A 21 15.70 -19.91 -12.67
N PHE A 22 15.02 -21.05 -12.53
CA PHE A 22 13.68 -21.09 -11.94
C PHE A 22 13.68 -20.64 -10.48
N ARG A 23 14.66 -21.07 -9.67
CA ARG A 23 14.78 -20.62 -8.26
C ARG A 23 14.96 -19.12 -8.14
N ILE A 24 15.75 -18.51 -9.03
CA ILE A 24 15.92 -17.05 -9.10
C ILE A 24 14.58 -16.38 -9.42
N GLN A 25 13.91 -16.81 -10.48
CA GLN A 25 12.62 -16.25 -10.88
C GLN A 25 11.54 -16.42 -9.79
N ALA A 26 11.49 -17.58 -9.14
CA ALA A 26 10.55 -17.86 -8.07
C ALA A 26 10.79 -16.96 -6.86
N ARG A 27 12.04 -16.76 -6.44
CA ARG A 27 12.41 -15.83 -5.37
C ARG A 27 11.99 -14.41 -5.71
N ASP A 28 12.32 -13.93 -6.91
CA ASP A 28 12.02 -12.56 -7.31
C ASP A 28 10.49 -12.35 -7.41
N ARG A 29 9.75 -13.35 -7.91
CA ARG A 29 8.29 -13.31 -7.96
C ARG A 29 7.66 -13.33 -6.58
N LEU A 30 8.19 -14.13 -5.66
CA LEU A 30 7.72 -14.19 -4.28
C LEU A 30 7.92 -12.83 -3.59
N ALA A 31 9.09 -12.21 -3.76
CA ALA A 31 9.37 -10.88 -3.21
C ALA A 31 8.41 -9.81 -3.75
N GLN A 32 8.10 -9.83 -5.05
CA GLN A 32 7.11 -8.92 -5.65
C GLN A 32 5.71 -9.11 -5.05
N LEU A 33 5.27 -10.36 -4.89
CA LEU A 33 3.97 -10.68 -4.31
C LEU A 33 3.90 -10.27 -2.83
N GLU A 34 4.99 -10.46 -2.09
CA GLU A 34 5.10 -10.02 -0.70
C GLU A 34 5.02 -8.49 -0.59
N ALA A 35 5.77 -7.76 -1.40
CA ALA A 35 5.73 -6.29 -1.41
C ALA A 35 4.32 -5.77 -1.77
N ALA A 36 3.68 -6.35 -2.78
CA ALA A 36 2.31 -6.01 -3.17
C ALA A 36 1.31 -6.27 -2.02
N ARG A 37 1.42 -7.43 -1.36
CA ARG A 37 0.59 -7.79 -0.21
C ARG A 37 0.77 -6.81 0.95
N VAL A 38 2.02 -6.53 1.33
CA VAL A 38 2.33 -5.57 2.41
C VAL A 38 1.78 -4.18 2.10
N GLY A 39 1.98 -3.68 0.87
CA GLY A 39 1.44 -2.39 0.45
C GLY A 39 -0.09 -2.35 0.49
N ALA A 40 -0.77 -3.41 0.06
CA ALA A 40 -2.23 -3.51 0.11
C ALA A 40 -2.76 -3.46 1.55
N TYR A 41 -2.17 -4.21 2.48
CA TYR A 41 -2.59 -4.19 3.88
C TYR A 41 -2.30 -2.86 4.57
N ARG A 42 -1.16 -2.22 4.29
CA ARG A 42 -0.86 -0.89 4.83
C ARG A 42 -1.90 0.14 4.40
N ARG A 43 -2.26 0.15 3.11
CA ARG A 43 -3.31 1.03 2.56
C ARG A 43 -4.67 0.73 3.21
N LEU A 44 -5.04 -0.54 3.33
CA LEU A 44 -6.29 -0.96 3.97
C LEU A 44 -6.35 -0.49 5.43
N ASN A 45 -5.31 -0.75 6.21
CA ASN A 45 -5.26 -0.41 7.63
C ASN A 45 -5.31 1.11 7.84
N LEU A 46 -4.59 1.88 7.02
CA LEU A 46 -4.61 3.33 7.09
C LEU A 46 -6.01 3.89 6.76
N LEU A 47 -6.59 3.49 5.63
CA LEU A 47 -7.91 3.99 5.22
C LEU A 47 -9.02 3.53 6.19
N LYS A 48 -8.90 2.34 6.78
CA LYS A 48 -9.81 1.86 7.82
C LYS A 48 -9.75 2.73 9.07
N GLY A 49 -8.54 3.05 9.55
CA GLY A 49 -8.35 3.93 10.71
C GLY A 49 -8.83 5.36 10.45
N LEU A 50 -8.54 5.87 9.24
CA LEU A 50 -9.00 7.18 8.79
C LEU A 50 -10.53 7.25 8.71
N ALA A 51 -11.19 6.22 8.16
CA ALA A 51 -12.64 6.13 8.16
C ALA A 51 -13.22 6.12 9.58
N ALA A 52 -12.65 5.32 10.50
CA ALA A 52 -13.10 5.27 11.89
C ALA A 52 -12.97 6.62 12.62
N ALA A 53 -11.90 7.38 12.36
CA ALA A 53 -11.72 8.72 12.92
C ALA A 53 -12.78 9.71 12.37
N ILE A 54 -13.11 9.60 11.09
CA ILE A 54 -14.10 10.45 10.42
C ILE A 54 -15.52 10.15 10.88
N THR A 55 -15.91 8.87 10.98
CA THR A 55 -17.28 8.48 11.34
C THR A 55 -17.63 8.80 12.79
N ALA A 56 -16.63 8.95 13.66
CA ALA A 56 -16.83 9.32 15.06
C ALA A 56 -17.24 10.79 15.25
N ILE A 57 -17.17 11.62 14.21
CA ILE A 57 -17.42 13.07 14.30
C ILE A 57 -18.56 13.49 13.35
N GLU A 58 -19.49 14.25 13.91
CA GLU A 58 -20.69 14.71 13.19
C GLU A 58 -20.43 15.92 12.30
N ASP A 59 -19.60 16.86 12.75
CA ASP A 59 -19.23 18.05 11.98
C ASP A 59 -18.27 17.69 10.83
N ASP A 60 -18.60 18.08 9.61
CA ASP A 60 -17.85 17.68 8.41
C ASP A 60 -16.40 18.20 8.44
N ALA A 61 -16.18 19.44 8.87
CA ALA A 61 -14.85 20.04 8.88
C ALA A 61 -13.97 19.39 9.95
N ALA A 62 -14.51 19.15 11.15
CA ALA A 62 -13.83 18.47 12.24
C ALA A 62 -13.57 17.00 11.90
N ALA A 63 -14.49 16.31 11.22
CA ALA A 63 -14.31 14.93 10.78
C ALA A 63 -13.15 14.82 9.77
N VAL A 64 -13.12 15.70 8.77
CA VAL A 64 -12.02 15.77 7.80
C VAL A 64 -10.68 16.04 8.50
N ALA A 65 -10.64 16.99 9.43
CA ALA A 65 -9.44 17.27 10.21
C ALA A 65 -8.96 16.06 11.00
N ALA A 66 -9.87 15.35 11.69
CA ALA A 66 -9.54 14.15 12.46
C ALA A 66 -9.00 13.01 11.59
N GLY A 67 -9.55 12.81 10.39
CA GLY A 67 -9.02 11.86 9.43
C GLY A 67 -7.59 12.19 9.00
N VAL A 68 -7.31 13.46 8.73
CA VAL A 68 -5.96 13.92 8.37
C VAL A 68 -4.99 13.75 9.54
N ASP A 69 -5.39 14.15 10.75
CA ASP A 69 -4.56 14.04 11.94
C ASP A 69 -4.24 12.56 12.26
N HIS A 70 -5.20 11.65 12.04
CA HIS A 70 -4.96 10.20 12.14
C HIS A 70 -3.87 9.74 11.15
N ALA A 71 -3.93 10.17 9.89
CA ALA A 71 -2.93 9.78 8.89
C ALA A 71 -1.53 10.31 9.24
N CYS A 72 -1.43 11.57 9.68
CA CYS A 72 -0.17 12.15 10.14
C CYS A 72 0.39 11.39 11.34
N ALA A 73 -0.43 11.14 12.37
CA ALA A 73 -0.01 10.38 13.55
C ALA A 73 0.46 8.96 13.21
N ARG A 74 -0.21 8.27 12.29
CA ARG A 74 0.19 6.91 11.87
C ARG A 74 1.49 6.88 11.08
N THR A 75 1.88 7.98 10.45
CA THR A 75 3.07 8.07 9.60
C THR A 75 4.20 8.89 10.20
N GLY A 76 4.01 9.41 11.42
CA GLY A 76 5.01 10.20 12.13
C GLY A 76 5.15 11.64 11.65
N TRP A 77 4.33 12.09 10.69
CA TRP A 77 4.31 13.48 10.25
C TRP A 77 3.80 14.39 11.37
N SER A 78 4.54 15.48 11.63
CA SER A 78 4.27 16.41 12.71
C SER A 78 4.65 17.84 12.34
N GLU A 79 4.20 18.83 13.11
CA GLU A 79 4.54 20.24 12.89
C GLU A 79 6.05 20.55 12.95
N ALA A 80 6.86 19.65 13.50
CA ALA A 80 8.32 19.77 13.47
C ALA A 80 8.90 19.58 12.06
N ASP A 81 8.16 18.95 11.14
CA ASP A 81 8.60 18.68 9.78
C ASP A 81 8.32 19.88 8.87
N ALA A 82 9.34 20.33 8.13
CA ALA A 82 9.24 21.52 7.28
C ALA A 82 8.12 21.44 6.21
N ALA A 83 7.77 20.23 5.76
CA ALA A 83 6.72 20.00 4.76
C ALA A 83 5.37 19.58 5.37
N TYR A 84 5.21 19.64 6.69
CA TYR A 84 4.01 19.16 7.38
C TYR A 84 2.72 19.79 6.85
N ALA A 85 2.69 21.11 6.72
CA ALA A 85 1.51 21.82 6.21
C ALA A 85 1.16 21.41 4.77
N GLU A 86 2.17 21.15 3.94
CA GLU A 86 2.00 20.69 2.56
C GLU A 86 1.38 19.29 2.53
N VAL A 87 1.95 18.34 3.30
CA VAL A 87 1.44 16.97 3.42
C VAL A 87 0.02 16.95 3.98
N ARG A 88 -0.23 17.73 5.04
CA ARG A 88 -1.56 17.87 5.67
C ARG A 88 -2.59 18.36 4.66
N GLY A 89 -2.27 19.42 3.91
CA GLY A 89 -3.15 19.94 2.86
C GLY A 89 -3.44 18.94 1.74
N ARG A 90 -2.46 18.09 1.39
CA ARG A 90 -2.62 17.03 0.38
C ARG A 90 -3.41 15.82 0.87
N LEU A 91 -3.51 15.62 2.19
CA LEU A 91 -4.36 14.59 2.80
C LEU A 91 -5.83 15.01 2.93
N VAL A 92 -6.13 16.32 2.95
CA VAL A 92 -7.52 16.83 3.05
C VAL A 92 -8.45 16.25 1.99
N PRO A 93 -8.10 16.20 0.69
CA PRO A 93 -8.95 15.58 -0.33
C PRO A 93 -9.24 14.10 -0.08
N VAL A 94 -8.30 13.37 0.53
CA VAL A 94 -8.49 11.96 0.88
C VAL A 94 -9.54 11.82 1.98
N ALA A 95 -9.40 12.60 3.06
CA ALA A 95 -10.35 12.59 4.17
C ALA A 95 -11.74 13.08 3.76
N ALA A 96 -11.81 14.10 2.90
CA ALA A 96 -13.07 14.57 2.32
C ALA A 96 -13.76 13.50 1.46
N ALA A 97 -13.01 12.74 0.66
CA ALA A 97 -13.56 11.64 -0.13
C ALA A 97 -14.11 10.51 0.76
N VAL A 98 -13.42 10.19 1.86
CA VAL A 98 -13.92 9.21 2.85
C VAL A 98 -15.19 9.71 3.52
N ARG A 99 -15.23 10.98 3.95
CA ARG A 99 -16.44 11.56 4.55
C ARG A 99 -17.62 11.55 3.60
N ALA A 100 -17.42 11.91 2.33
CA ALA A 100 -18.48 11.85 1.32
C ALA A 100 -18.97 10.41 1.07
N ALA A 101 -18.09 9.41 1.15
CA ALA A 101 -18.47 8.00 1.00
C ALA A 101 -19.27 7.46 2.19
N ASP A 102 -18.99 7.93 3.41
CA ASP A 102 -19.74 7.60 4.63
C ASP A 102 -21.08 8.34 4.71
N ARG A 103 -21.04 9.65 4.44
CA ARG A 103 -22.18 10.56 4.47
C ARG A 103 -22.24 11.35 3.16
N PRO A 104 -22.94 10.82 2.14
CA PRO A 104 -23.14 11.54 0.90
C PRO A 104 -23.83 12.89 1.16
N PRO A 105 -23.39 13.99 0.52
CA PRO A 105 -24.10 15.25 0.61
C PRO A 105 -25.53 15.10 0.08
N ALA A 106 -26.51 15.66 0.79
CA ALA A 106 -27.93 15.57 0.41
C ALA A 106 -28.24 16.17 -0.98
N ALA A 107 -27.38 17.07 -1.48
CA ALA A 107 -27.53 17.74 -2.77
C ALA A 107 -27.01 16.91 -3.98
N THR A 108 -26.43 15.74 -3.75
CA THR A 108 -25.83 14.93 -4.82
C THR A 108 -26.87 13.99 -5.43
N GLN A 109 -27.19 14.17 -6.72
CA GLN A 109 -28.15 13.33 -7.46
C GLN A 109 -27.68 11.89 -7.68
N SER A 110 -26.40 11.61 -7.38
CA SER A 110 -25.84 10.26 -7.41
C SER A 110 -24.89 10.08 -6.24
N PRO A 111 -24.92 8.92 -5.56
CA PRO A 111 -24.01 8.65 -4.46
C PRO A 111 -22.56 8.66 -4.96
N PRO A 112 -21.61 9.18 -4.17
CA PRO A 112 -20.21 9.14 -4.53
C PRO A 112 -19.75 7.69 -4.72
N SER A 113 -18.88 7.48 -5.71
CA SER A 113 -18.34 6.15 -6.00
C SER A 113 -17.61 5.59 -4.76
N PRO A 114 -17.83 4.31 -4.40
CA PRO A 114 -17.07 3.65 -3.34
C PRO A 114 -15.55 3.63 -3.58
N GLN A 115 -15.12 3.85 -4.83
CA GLN A 115 -13.70 3.95 -5.21
C GLN A 115 -13.09 5.34 -5.01
N ALA A 116 -13.90 6.38 -4.75
CA ALA A 116 -13.41 7.76 -4.66
C ALA A 116 -12.31 7.94 -3.58
N PRO A 117 -12.43 7.39 -2.35
CA PRO A 117 -11.36 7.44 -1.36
C PRO A 117 -10.06 6.79 -1.83
N VAL A 118 -10.16 5.65 -2.53
CA VAL A 118 -9.02 4.88 -3.01
C VAL A 118 -8.26 5.65 -4.09
N LEU A 119 -8.98 6.29 -5.02
CA LEU A 119 -8.39 7.11 -6.08
C LEU A 119 -7.77 8.39 -5.54
N ALA A 120 -8.42 9.04 -4.56
CA ALA A 120 -7.86 10.21 -3.89
C ALA A 120 -6.55 9.86 -3.17
N PHE A 121 -6.52 8.74 -2.46
CA PHE A 121 -5.32 8.28 -1.77
C PHE A 121 -4.20 7.87 -2.75
N ALA A 122 -4.53 7.19 -3.84
CA ALA A 122 -3.55 6.85 -4.87
C ALA A 122 -2.92 8.11 -5.51
N SER A 123 -3.72 9.16 -5.72
CA SER A 123 -3.23 10.45 -6.23
C SER A 123 -2.30 11.14 -5.22
N PHE A 124 -2.64 11.07 -3.93
CA PHE A 124 -1.77 11.54 -2.85
C PHE A 124 -0.43 10.80 -2.82
N GLU A 125 -0.45 9.46 -2.89
CA GLU A 125 0.77 8.65 -2.88
C GLU A 125 1.67 8.94 -4.10
N ALA A 126 1.09 9.13 -5.28
CA ALA A 126 1.83 9.51 -6.48
C ALA A 126 2.51 10.88 -6.33
N TRP A 127 1.80 11.86 -5.77
CA TRP A 127 2.38 13.16 -5.46
C TRP A 127 3.50 13.04 -4.42
N TYR A 128 3.27 12.30 -3.34
CA TYR A 128 4.24 12.13 -2.25
C TYR A 128 5.54 11.51 -2.77
N ARG A 129 5.44 10.47 -3.60
CA ARG A 129 6.60 9.85 -4.24
C ARG A 129 7.36 10.84 -5.12
N ALA A 130 6.65 11.61 -5.94
CA ALA A 130 7.30 12.62 -6.78
C ALA A 130 7.99 13.73 -5.97
N ARG A 131 7.44 14.06 -4.78
CA ARG A 131 7.92 15.16 -3.92
C ARG A 131 9.09 14.77 -3.01
N PHE A 132 9.14 13.53 -2.55
CA PHE A 132 10.09 13.07 -1.53
C PHE A 132 10.96 11.89 -1.97
N ASP A 133 10.75 11.36 -3.17
CA ASP A 133 11.42 10.14 -3.68
C ASP A 133 11.29 8.93 -2.74
N ALA A 134 10.14 8.84 -2.08
CA ALA A 134 9.85 7.83 -1.06
C ALA A 134 8.38 7.38 -1.11
N ASP A 135 8.11 6.17 -0.66
CA ASP A 135 6.74 5.66 -0.53
C ASP A 135 6.13 6.10 0.80
N PHE A 136 5.00 6.81 0.76
CA PHE A 136 4.33 7.28 1.98
C PHE A 136 4.03 6.13 2.98
N LEU A 137 3.55 5.00 2.47
CA LEU A 137 3.21 3.84 3.29
C LEU A 137 4.45 3.15 3.88
N SER A 138 5.68 3.45 3.43
CA SER A 138 6.88 2.90 4.08
C SER A 138 7.15 3.53 5.44
N LEU A 139 6.54 4.68 5.74
CA LEU A 139 6.63 5.35 7.04
C LEU A 139 5.88 4.61 8.14
N MET A 140 4.92 3.76 7.78
CA MET A 140 4.17 2.98 8.76
C MET A 140 5.00 1.78 9.23
N THR A 141 5.19 1.64 10.55
CA THR A 141 5.66 0.39 11.17
C THR A 141 4.68 -0.74 10.84
N SER A 142 5.19 -1.87 10.35
CA SER A 142 4.40 -2.93 9.70
C SER A 142 3.26 -3.50 10.56
N ASP A 143 2.02 -3.36 10.06
CA ASP A 143 0.80 -4.05 10.56
C ASP A 143 0.35 -5.20 9.62
N ALA A 144 1.20 -5.62 8.67
CA ALA A 144 0.85 -6.68 7.73
C ALA A 144 0.98 -8.05 8.44
N PRO A 145 -0.01 -8.95 8.34
CA PRO A 145 0.11 -10.29 8.92
C PRO A 145 1.33 -10.99 8.31
N ALA A 146 2.11 -11.67 9.15
CA ALA A 146 3.21 -12.51 8.68
C ALA A 146 2.63 -13.59 7.75
N PHE A 147 3.28 -13.82 6.61
CA PHE A 147 2.93 -14.99 5.79
C PHE A 147 3.44 -16.23 6.53
N GLN A 148 2.51 -17.08 6.98
CA GLN A 148 2.85 -18.41 7.47
C GLN A 148 2.86 -19.35 6.27
N SER A 149 4.05 -19.82 5.88
CA SER A 149 4.13 -20.92 4.92
C SER A 149 3.55 -22.17 5.57
N VAL A 150 2.67 -22.87 4.86
CA VAL A 150 2.16 -24.19 5.29
C VAL A 150 3.10 -25.32 4.85
N VAL A 151 4.15 -24.99 4.08
CA VAL A 151 5.14 -25.95 3.58
C VAL A 151 6.53 -25.39 3.88
N ASP A 152 7.29 -26.10 4.71
CA ASP A 152 8.73 -25.89 4.84
C ASP A 152 9.39 -26.45 3.57
N PHE A 153 10.14 -25.61 2.85
CA PHE A 153 10.96 -26.02 1.69
C PHE A 153 12.42 -26.15 2.09
#